data_AF-A0A8S4SA96-F1
#
_entry.id   AF-A0A8S4SA96-F1
#
_cell.length_a   1.000
_cell.length_b   1.000
_cell.length_c   1.000
_cell.angle_alpha   90.00
_cell.angle_beta   90.00
_cell.angle_gamma   90.00
#
_symmetry.space_group_name_H-M   'P 1'
#
loop_
_entity.id
_entity.type
_entity.pdbx_description
1 polymer ?
#
loop_
_entity_poly.entity_id
_entity_poly.type
_entity_poly.pdbx_seq_one_letter_code
_entity_poly.pdbx_strand_id
1 'polypeptide(L)'
;MWVPNLPVTILTGLTAGAGALCLIKDMNGGIAFDNSVSAEGKTVIVTGATSGIGKEAAWEFAQRGAKVFMACRDMTKCEEARREIVLGTNNKYVYCRPCDLASAASIQEFVARFKSEEPKVNILVNNAGVMESPQGVTREGFETQLGTNHFGHFLLTHLLLDTLKESTPSRVVIVSYVITVYHKMGNTGKDFQISAFRGCEMRRARGFFFVFRHNALHGIMSD
;
A
#
# COMPACT_ATOMS: atom_id res chain seq x y z
N MET A 1 -36.29 -12.95 42.73
CA MET A 1 -35.54 -12.32 41.63
C MET A 1 -34.06 -12.47 41.97
N TRP A 2 -33.29 -13.25 41.21
CA TRP A 2 -31.88 -13.46 41.50
C TRP A 2 -31.09 -12.22 41.07
N VAL A 3 -30.27 -11.66 41.98
CA VAL A 3 -29.43 -10.49 41.72
C VAL A 3 -27.97 -10.95 41.84
N PRO A 4 -27.18 -10.94 40.74
CA PRO A 4 -25.78 -11.31 40.81
C PRO A 4 -25.00 -10.34 41.71
N ASN A 5 -24.06 -10.87 42.48
CA ASN A 5 -23.13 -10.07 43.26
C ASN A 5 -22.12 -9.37 42.32
N LEU A 6 -21.70 -8.17 42.72
CA LEU A 6 -20.86 -7.27 41.93
C LEU A 6 -19.62 -7.95 41.29
N PRO A 7 -18.88 -8.87 41.96
CA PRO A 7 -17.72 -9.53 41.35
C PRO A 7 -18.08 -10.39 40.14
N VAL A 8 -19.22 -11.09 40.19
CA VAL A 8 -19.68 -11.96 39.10
C VAL A 8 -20.06 -11.12 37.89
N THR A 9 -20.77 -10.01 38.10
CA THR A 9 -21.15 -9.08 37.02
C THR A 9 -19.92 -8.49 36.32
N ILE A 10 -18.91 -8.05 37.08
CA ILE A 10 -17.66 -7.51 36.52
C ILE A 10 -16.95 -8.56 35.67
N LEU A 11 -16.80 -9.79 36.20
CA LEU A 11 -16.12 -10.87 35.49
C LEU A 11 -16.81 -11.23 34.17
N THR A 12 -18.15 -11.31 34.16
CA THR A 12 -18.93 -11.57 32.94
C THR A 12 -18.82 -10.45 31.91
N GLY A 13 -18.76 -9.19 32.35
CA GLY A 13 -18.55 -8.05 31.45
C GLY A 13 -17.18 -8.06 30.79
N LEU A 14 -16.13 -8.41 31.55
CA LEU A 14 -14.76 -8.52 31.03
C LEU A 14 -14.62 -9.66 30.03
N THR A 15 -15.18 -10.83 30.30
CA THR A 15 -15.11 -11.98 29.38
C THR A 15 -15.91 -11.73 28.10
N ALA A 16 -17.11 -11.17 28.21
CA ALA A 16 -17.91 -10.78 27.05
C ALA A 16 -17.22 -9.69 26.20
N GLY A 17 -16.62 -8.69 26.86
CA GLY A 17 -15.86 -7.63 26.18
C GLY A 17 -14.62 -8.15 25.45
N ALA A 18 -13.86 -9.04 26.09
CA ALA A 18 -12.70 -9.70 25.46
C ALA A 18 -13.12 -10.57 24.28
N GLY A 19 -14.19 -11.36 24.42
CA GLY A 19 -14.73 -12.19 23.34
C GLY A 19 -15.21 -11.35 22.15
N ALA A 20 -15.93 -10.25 22.41
CA ALA A 20 -16.35 -9.32 21.36
C ALA A 20 -15.15 -8.68 20.64
N LEU A 21 -14.09 -8.31 21.39
CA LEU A 21 -12.87 -7.77 20.81
C LEU A 21 -12.15 -8.79 19.91
N CYS A 22 -12.07 -10.05 20.33
CA CYS A 22 -11.54 -11.15 19.51
C CYS A 22 -12.36 -11.35 18.23
N LEU A 23 -13.69 -11.38 18.33
CA LEU A 23 -14.56 -11.51 17.15
C LEU A 23 -14.42 -10.31 16.21
N ILE A 24 -14.37 -9.09 16.73
CA ILE A 24 -14.12 -7.89 15.93
C ILE A 24 -12.76 -7.98 15.25
N LYS A 25 -11.73 -8.46 15.96
CA LYS A 25 -10.39 -8.69 15.40
C LYS A 25 -10.44 -9.73 14.29
N ASP A 26 -11.11 -10.85 14.47
CA ASP A 26 -11.16 -11.93 13.48
C ASP A 26 -12.02 -11.53 12.26
N MET A 27 -13.13 -10.83 12.48
CA MET A 27 -13.96 -10.25 11.42
C MET A 27 -13.20 -9.19 10.60
N ASN A 28 -12.35 -8.40 11.25
CA ASN A 28 -11.53 -7.38 10.58
C ASN A 28 -10.21 -7.93 10.02
N GLY A 29 -9.69 -9.02 10.58
CA GLY A 29 -8.35 -9.56 10.34
C GLY A 29 -8.21 -10.38 9.05
N GLY A 30 -9.33 -10.80 8.46
CA GLY A 30 -9.34 -11.67 7.28
C GLY A 30 -8.75 -13.06 7.58
N ILE A 31 -8.72 -13.91 6.56
CA ILE A 31 -8.19 -15.28 6.67
C ILE A 31 -6.69 -15.21 7.00
N ALA A 32 -6.26 -16.01 7.99
CA ALA A 32 -4.85 -16.16 8.35
C ALA A 32 -4.05 -16.64 7.14
N PHE A 33 -2.96 -15.92 6.85
CA PHE A 33 -2.20 -16.08 5.62
C PHE A 33 -1.05 -17.09 5.79
N ASP A 34 -0.89 -17.99 4.81
CA ASP A 34 0.23 -18.93 4.72
C ASP A 34 1.35 -18.32 3.85
N ASN A 35 2.56 -18.22 4.39
CA ASN A 35 3.73 -17.68 3.69
C ASN A 35 4.30 -18.60 2.59
N SER A 36 3.64 -19.69 2.23
CA SER A 36 4.12 -20.68 1.27
C SER A 36 4.33 -20.18 -0.17
N VAL A 37 3.73 -19.05 -0.57
CA VAL A 37 3.86 -18.54 -1.95
C VAL A 37 5.11 -17.68 -2.14
N SER A 38 6.00 -18.20 -3.01
CA SER A 38 7.22 -17.55 -3.48
C SER A 38 6.94 -16.56 -4.63
N ALA A 39 7.73 -15.50 -4.68
CA ALA A 39 7.75 -14.52 -5.76
C ALA A 39 9.12 -14.48 -6.48
N GLU A 40 9.94 -15.52 -6.29
CA GLU A 40 11.23 -15.65 -6.97
C GLU A 40 11.08 -15.57 -8.49
N GLY A 41 12.00 -14.84 -9.13
CA GLY A 41 11.98 -14.63 -10.57
C GLY A 41 10.89 -13.67 -11.07
N LYS A 42 9.99 -13.19 -10.21
CA LYS A 42 8.98 -12.19 -10.57
C LYS A 42 9.56 -10.77 -10.43
N THR A 43 9.31 -9.93 -11.42
CA THR A 43 9.62 -8.49 -11.36
C THR A 43 8.39 -7.71 -10.93
N VAL A 44 8.57 -6.86 -9.92
CA VAL A 44 7.50 -6.05 -9.31
C VAL A 44 7.87 -4.58 -9.37
N ILE A 45 6.95 -3.74 -9.82
CA ILE A 45 7.03 -2.28 -9.68
C ILE A 45 6.05 -1.84 -8.61
N VAL A 46 6.51 -1.07 -7.63
CA VAL A 46 5.66 -0.48 -6.58
C VAL A 46 5.79 1.03 -6.61
N THR A 47 4.68 1.74 -6.88
CA THR A 47 4.66 3.21 -6.80
C THR A 47 4.50 3.67 -5.36
N GLY A 48 5.23 4.71 -4.94
CA GLY A 48 5.09 5.27 -3.60
C GLY A 48 5.57 4.33 -2.49
N ALA A 49 6.67 3.61 -2.72
CA ALA A 49 7.19 2.58 -1.83
C ALA A 49 8.05 3.13 -0.66
N THR A 50 8.03 4.43 -0.38
CA THR A 50 8.88 5.04 0.66
C THR A 50 8.33 4.86 2.08
N SER A 51 7.00 4.75 2.22
CA SER A 51 6.33 4.67 3.51
C SER A 51 5.00 3.94 3.44
N GLY A 52 4.46 3.62 4.61
CA GLY A 52 3.14 3.03 4.76
C GLY A 52 2.94 1.78 3.91
N ILE A 53 1.78 1.71 3.27
CA ILE A 53 1.34 0.57 2.45
C ILE A 53 2.38 0.16 1.41
N GLY A 54 2.86 1.12 0.62
CA GLY A 54 3.75 0.82 -0.50
C GLY A 54 5.08 0.24 -0.04
N LYS A 55 5.61 0.73 1.10
CA LYS A 55 6.84 0.20 1.69
C LYS A 55 6.67 -1.23 2.18
N GLU A 56 5.59 -1.52 2.90
CA GLU A 56 5.32 -2.88 3.39
C GLU A 56 5.06 -3.85 2.23
N ALA A 57 4.36 -3.41 1.17
CA ALA A 57 4.20 -4.22 -0.04
C ALA A 57 5.56 -4.53 -0.68
N ALA A 58 6.43 -3.52 -0.84
CA ALA A 58 7.78 -3.72 -1.36
C ALA A 58 8.61 -4.67 -0.47
N TRP A 59 8.46 -4.57 0.85
CA TRP A 59 9.09 -5.46 1.81
C TRP A 59 8.65 -6.91 1.62
N GLU A 60 7.34 -7.16 1.58
CA GLU A 60 6.78 -8.50 1.40
C GLU A 60 7.20 -9.14 0.08
N PHE A 61 7.18 -8.39 -1.02
CA PHE A 61 7.68 -8.90 -2.31
C PHE A 61 9.17 -9.23 -2.25
N ALA A 62 9.97 -8.36 -1.62
CA ALA A 62 11.40 -8.60 -1.46
C ALA A 62 11.69 -9.82 -0.56
N GLN A 63 10.94 -9.99 0.54
CA GLN A 63 11.05 -11.14 1.43
C GLN A 63 10.75 -12.47 0.72
N ARG A 64 9.89 -12.43 -0.30
CA ARG A 64 9.52 -13.59 -1.13
C ARG A 64 10.43 -13.79 -2.35
N GLY A 65 11.54 -13.07 -2.43
CA GLY A 65 12.55 -13.25 -3.47
C GLY A 65 12.27 -12.51 -4.79
N ALA A 66 11.28 -11.62 -4.84
CA ALA A 66 10.99 -10.84 -6.04
C ALA A 66 12.08 -9.81 -6.33
N LYS A 67 12.20 -9.42 -7.60
CA LYS A 67 12.96 -8.23 -8.01
C LYS A 67 12.04 -7.01 -7.90
N VAL A 68 12.34 -6.09 -7.00
CA VAL A 68 11.45 -4.97 -6.66
C VAL A 68 12.00 -3.64 -7.16
N PHE A 69 11.24 -2.94 -7.98
CA PHE A 69 11.49 -1.58 -8.42
C PHE A 69 10.59 -0.61 -7.67
N MET A 70 11.19 0.17 -6.79
CA MET A 70 10.54 1.22 -6.01
C MET A 70 10.49 2.50 -6.84
N ALA A 71 9.31 2.82 -7.39
CA ALA A 71 9.07 4.02 -8.18
C ALA A 71 8.61 5.17 -7.26
N CYS A 72 9.51 6.12 -6.99
CA CYS A 72 9.34 7.13 -5.94
C CYS A 72 9.77 8.52 -6.42
N ARG A 73 9.08 9.56 -5.95
CA ARG A 73 9.46 10.97 -6.25
C ARG A 73 10.69 11.43 -5.48
N ASP A 74 10.78 11.08 -4.20
CA ASP A 74 11.87 11.46 -3.30
C ASP A 74 12.88 10.31 -3.23
N MET A 75 14.02 10.47 -3.92
CA MET A 75 15.03 9.42 -4.02
C MET A 75 15.83 9.23 -2.72
N THR A 76 15.98 10.26 -1.90
CA THR A 76 16.65 10.15 -0.60
C THR A 76 15.84 9.23 0.31
N LYS A 77 14.54 9.48 0.46
CA LYS A 77 13.64 8.61 1.24
C LYS A 77 13.51 7.23 0.63
N CYS A 78 13.54 7.12 -0.71
CA CYS A 78 13.52 5.84 -1.38
C CYS A 78 14.74 5.00 -1.00
N GLU A 79 15.95 5.56 -1.07
CA GLU A 79 17.19 4.85 -0.75
C GLU A 79 17.26 4.44 0.73
N GLU A 80 16.75 5.27 1.64
CA GLU A 80 16.62 4.90 3.05
C GLU A 80 15.70 3.69 3.23
N ALA A 81 14.49 3.73 2.65
CA ALA A 81 13.54 2.62 2.71
C ALA A 81 14.08 1.36 2.03
N ARG A 82 14.77 1.50 0.89
CA ARG A 82 15.43 0.41 0.17
C ARG A 82 16.47 -0.26 1.04
N ARG A 83 17.32 0.52 1.73
CA ARG A 83 18.35 -0.02 2.63
C ARG A 83 17.73 -0.84 3.74
N GLU A 84 16.65 -0.36 4.35
CA GLU A 84 15.92 -1.12 5.38
C GLU A 84 15.36 -2.43 4.83
N ILE A 85 14.73 -2.41 3.66
CA ILE A 85 14.17 -3.61 3.01
C ILE A 85 15.28 -4.61 2.69
N VAL A 86 16.36 -4.17 2.04
CA VAL A 86 17.47 -5.07 1.65
C VAL A 86 18.10 -5.73 2.87
N LEU A 87 18.34 -4.98 3.95
CA LEU A 87 18.92 -5.52 5.18
C LEU A 87 17.95 -6.46 5.92
N GLY A 88 16.65 -6.15 5.93
CA GLY A 88 15.66 -6.96 6.65
C GLY A 88 15.20 -8.20 5.89
N THR A 89 15.27 -8.21 4.57
CA THR A 89 14.85 -9.34 3.72
C THR A 89 16.02 -10.16 3.17
N ASN A 90 17.26 -9.66 3.30
CA ASN A 90 18.45 -10.20 2.67
C ASN A 90 18.34 -10.32 1.13
N ASN A 91 17.42 -9.57 0.52
CA ASN A 91 17.24 -9.53 -0.93
C ASN A 91 17.91 -8.29 -1.51
N LYS A 92 18.96 -8.49 -2.32
CA LYS A 92 19.71 -7.41 -2.98
C LYS A 92 19.01 -6.84 -4.22
N TYR A 93 17.97 -7.50 -4.72
CA TYR A 93 17.27 -7.14 -5.96
C TYR A 93 16.16 -6.12 -5.70
N VAL A 94 16.48 -5.06 -4.95
CA VAL A 94 15.59 -3.92 -4.69
C VAL A 94 16.25 -2.67 -5.24
N TYR A 95 15.54 -1.96 -6.11
CA TYR A 95 16.06 -0.83 -6.87
C TYR A 95 15.16 0.39 -6.72
N CYS A 96 15.74 1.56 -6.42
CA CYS A 96 15.00 2.83 -6.45
C CYS A 96 15.09 3.47 -7.83
N ARG A 97 13.97 4.00 -8.32
CA ARG A 97 13.90 4.75 -9.57
C ARG A 97 13.03 5.99 -9.39
N PRO A 98 13.48 7.16 -9.90
CA PRO A 98 12.71 8.38 -9.80
C PRO A 98 11.44 8.27 -10.65
N CYS A 99 10.30 8.56 -10.05
CA CYS A 99 9.02 8.61 -10.74
C CYS A 99 8.08 9.56 -9.99
N ASP A 100 7.77 10.70 -10.64
CA ASP A 100 6.75 11.63 -10.18
C ASP A 100 5.48 11.46 -11.01
N LEU A 101 4.43 10.93 -10.38
CA LEU A 101 3.15 10.68 -11.04
C LEU A 101 2.38 11.98 -11.38
N ALA A 102 2.80 13.12 -10.84
CA ALA A 102 2.26 14.43 -11.21
C ALA A 102 2.93 15.04 -12.45
N SER A 103 3.78 14.28 -13.16
CA SER A 103 4.52 14.74 -14.34
C SER A 103 4.59 13.64 -15.40
N ALA A 104 3.89 13.83 -16.52
CA ALA A 104 3.87 12.88 -17.64
C ALA A 104 5.28 12.58 -18.19
N ALA A 105 6.13 13.61 -18.26
CA ALA A 105 7.52 13.46 -18.67
C ALA A 105 8.32 12.56 -17.71
N SER A 106 8.08 12.67 -16.40
CA SER A 106 8.75 11.81 -15.41
C SER A 106 8.30 10.36 -15.54
N ILE A 107 7.02 10.12 -15.80
CA ILE A 107 6.47 8.78 -16.02
C ILE A 107 7.09 8.16 -17.28
N GLN A 108 7.17 8.92 -18.38
CA GLN A 108 7.78 8.45 -19.63
C GLN A 108 9.26 8.11 -19.45
N GLU A 109 10.03 8.97 -18.77
CA GLU A 109 11.44 8.72 -18.47
C GLU A 109 11.63 7.48 -17.60
N PHE A 110 10.81 7.32 -16.55
CA PHE A 110 10.82 6.12 -15.71
C PHE A 110 10.57 4.85 -16.55
N VAL A 111 9.55 4.85 -17.40
CA VAL A 111 9.20 3.68 -18.22
C VAL A 111 10.29 3.37 -19.24
N ALA A 112 10.83 4.39 -19.93
CA ALA A 112 11.91 4.21 -20.89
C ALA A 112 13.15 3.59 -20.22
N ARG A 113 13.52 4.12 -19.06
CA ARG A 113 14.63 3.58 -18.26
C ARG A 113 14.35 2.16 -17.79
N PHE A 114 13.18 1.90 -17.22
CA PHE A 114 12.79 0.57 -16.76
C PHE A 114 12.88 -0.46 -17.89
N LYS A 115 12.29 -0.18 -19.06
CA LYS A 115 12.32 -1.08 -20.22
C LYS A 115 13.73 -1.34 -20.75
N SER A 116 14.66 -0.41 -20.55
CA SER A 116 16.07 -0.61 -20.93
C SER A 116 16.84 -1.50 -19.95
N GLU A 117 16.40 -1.56 -18.69
CA GLU A 117 17.07 -2.31 -17.62
C GLU A 117 16.46 -3.71 -17.44
N GLU A 118 15.15 -3.83 -17.63
CA GLU A 118 14.41 -5.05 -17.33
C GLU A 118 13.34 -5.31 -18.40
N PRO A 119 13.38 -6.49 -19.07
CA PRO A 119 12.43 -6.81 -20.13
C PRO A 119 11.05 -7.23 -19.62
N LYS A 120 10.89 -7.51 -18.31
CA LYS A 120 9.68 -8.10 -17.75
C LYS A 120 9.12 -7.34 -16.56
N VAL A 121 7.80 -7.26 -16.47
CA VAL A 121 7.05 -6.80 -15.29
C VAL A 121 5.89 -7.74 -15.03
N ASN A 122 5.95 -8.49 -13.93
CA ASN A 122 4.88 -9.42 -13.55
C ASN A 122 3.82 -8.73 -12.70
N ILE A 123 4.21 -7.80 -11.83
CA ILE A 123 3.28 -7.15 -10.91
C ILE A 123 3.52 -5.64 -10.93
N LEU A 124 2.47 -4.87 -11.25
CA LEU A 124 2.46 -3.42 -11.12
C LEU A 124 1.53 -3.02 -9.97
N VAL A 125 2.07 -2.39 -8.93
CA VAL A 125 1.31 -1.89 -7.80
C VAL A 125 1.17 -0.38 -7.90
N ASN A 126 0.00 0.06 -8.35
CA ASN A 126 -0.45 1.45 -8.38
C ASN A 126 -0.91 1.84 -6.98
N ASN A 127 0.04 2.29 -6.15
CA ASN A 127 -0.17 2.61 -4.73
C ASN A 127 0.04 4.08 -4.38
N ALA A 128 0.97 4.77 -5.05
CA ALA A 128 1.28 6.17 -4.73
C ALA A 128 0.00 7.01 -4.69
N GLY A 129 -0.06 7.98 -3.79
CA GLY A 129 -1.19 8.89 -3.76
C GLY A 129 -1.01 10.03 -2.79
N VAL A 130 -1.69 11.14 -3.08
CA VAL A 130 -1.74 12.34 -2.25
C VAL A 130 -3.18 12.55 -1.77
N MET A 131 -3.36 12.75 -0.46
CA MET A 131 -4.67 12.97 0.17
C MET A 131 -4.82 14.37 0.76
N GLU A 132 -3.78 14.94 1.35
CA GLU A 132 -3.79 16.30 1.93
C GLU A 132 -2.85 17.23 1.14
N SER A 133 -3.07 17.35 -0.16
CA SER A 133 -2.37 18.35 -0.96
C SER A 133 -3.03 19.72 -0.76
N PRO A 134 -2.29 20.81 -0.54
CA PRO A 134 -2.79 22.14 -0.81
C PRO A 134 -3.40 22.20 -2.21
N GLN A 135 -4.39 23.07 -2.41
CA GLN A 135 -4.92 23.34 -3.76
C GLN A 135 -3.75 23.67 -4.69
N GLY A 136 -3.67 22.91 -5.78
CA GLY A 136 -2.57 22.99 -6.71
C GLY A 136 -2.93 22.29 -8.01
N VAL A 137 -2.06 22.44 -8.99
CA VAL A 137 -2.18 21.79 -10.28
C VAL A 137 -0.90 21.02 -10.61
N THR A 138 -1.04 19.90 -11.31
CA THR A 138 0.08 19.19 -11.91
C THR A 138 0.68 20.02 -13.04
N ARG A 139 1.83 19.58 -13.59
CA ARG A 139 2.49 20.29 -14.69
C ARG A 139 1.60 20.42 -15.94
N GLU A 140 0.70 19.47 -16.10
CA GLU A 140 -0.25 19.37 -17.22
C GLU A 140 -1.54 20.18 -16.95
N GLY A 141 -1.66 20.82 -15.79
CA GLY A 141 -2.81 21.67 -15.44
C GLY A 141 -3.98 20.92 -14.80
N PHE A 142 -3.82 19.64 -14.44
CA PHE A 142 -4.85 18.91 -13.70
C PHE A 142 -4.81 19.23 -12.21
N GLU A 143 -5.94 19.12 -11.52
CA GLU A 143 -5.95 19.16 -10.05
C GLU A 143 -5.02 18.07 -9.50
N THR A 144 -4.22 18.40 -8.48
CA THR A 144 -3.13 17.56 -7.97
C THR A 144 -3.54 16.13 -7.61
N GLN A 145 -4.67 15.93 -6.93
CA GLN A 145 -5.15 14.60 -6.57
C GLN A 145 -5.60 13.82 -7.80
N LEU A 146 -6.37 14.43 -8.70
CA LEU A 146 -6.83 13.79 -9.93
C LEU A 146 -5.65 13.42 -10.85
N GLY A 147 -4.71 14.35 -11.01
CA GLY A 147 -3.51 14.15 -11.82
C GLY A 147 -2.62 13.05 -11.27
N THR A 148 -2.33 13.05 -9.97
CA THR A 148 -1.42 12.07 -9.35
C THR A 148 -2.09 10.70 -9.17
N ASN A 149 -3.28 10.68 -8.56
CA ASN A 149 -3.90 9.44 -8.07
C ASN A 149 -4.59 8.68 -9.21
N HIS A 150 -5.06 9.37 -10.25
CA HIS A 150 -5.75 8.74 -11.38
C HIS A 150 -4.94 8.81 -12.68
N PHE A 151 -4.68 10.01 -13.22
CA PHE A 151 -4.06 10.12 -14.55
C PHE A 151 -2.62 9.61 -14.59
N GLY A 152 -1.84 9.84 -13.53
CA GLY A 152 -0.48 9.34 -13.43
C GLY A 152 -0.41 7.81 -13.45
N HIS A 153 -1.24 7.13 -12.66
CA HIS A 153 -1.32 5.66 -12.67
C HIS A 153 -1.86 5.10 -13.99
N PHE A 154 -2.85 5.78 -14.57
CA PHE A 154 -3.38 5.38 -15.87
C PHE A 154 -2.29 5.45 -16.95
N LEU A 155 -1.57 6.56 -17.04
CA LEU A 155 -0.48 6.74 -18.01
C LEU A 155 0.65 5.72 -17.79
N LEU A 156 1.07 5.52 -16.53
CA LEU A 156 2.09 4.53 -16.19
C LEU A 156 1.69 3.12 -16.65
N THR A 157 0.47 2.72 -16.33
CA THR A 157 -0.07 1.40 -16.70
C THR A 157 -0.18 1.26 -18.21
N HIS A 158 -0.64 2.30 -18.91
CA HIS A 158 -0.77 2.31 -20.36
C HIS A 158 0.58 2.13 -21.06
N LEU A 159 1.62 2.83 -20.61
CA LEU A 159 2.96 2.75 -21.20
C LEU A 159 3.66 1.40 -20.92
N LEU A 160 3.31 0.72 -19.82
CA LEU A 160 3.82 -0.60 -19.47
C LEU A 160 2.94 -1.75 -20.00
N LEU A 161 1.83 -1.45 -20.66
CA LEU A 161 0.82 -2.44 -21.03
C LEU A 161 1.37 -3.57 -21.89
N ASP A 162 2.19 -3.23 -22.89
CA ASP A 162 2.78 -4.25 -23.78
C ASP A 162 3.77 -5.14 -23.02
N THR A 163 4.61 -4.55 -22.17
CA THR A 163 5.55 -5.29 -21.32
C THR A 163 4.81 -6.19 -20.32
N LEU A 164 3.69 -5.73 -19.76
CA LEU A 164 2.82 -6.55 -18.90
C LEU A 164 2.24 -7.74 -19.67
N LYS A 165 1.77 -7.54 -20.91
CA LYS A 165 1.25 -8.63 -21.75
C LYS A 165 2.32 -9.64 -22.14
N GLU A 166 3.55 -9.19 -22.40
CA GLU A 166 4.68 -10.07 -22.70
C GLU A 166 5.20 -10.84 -21.47
N SER A 167 4.88 -10.36 -20.27
CA SER A 167 5.33 -10.91 -18.99
C SER A 167 4.33 -11.89 -18.34
N THR A 168 3.40 -12.46 -19.10
CA THR A 168 2.37 -13.36 -18.55
C THR A 168 2.97 -14.55 -17.80
N PRO A 169 2.43 -14.93 -16.62
CA PRO A 169 1.30 -14.29 -15.94
C PRO A 169 1.70 -12.93 -15.31
N SER A 170 0.86 -11.92 -15.53
CA SER A 170 1.06 -10.56 -15.02
C SER A 170 -0.22 -9.96 -14.43
N ARG A 171 -0.06 -9.04 -13.48
CA ARG A 171 -1.16 -8.43 -12.72
C ARG A 171 -0.92 -6.95 -12.44
N VAL A 172 -2.00 -6.18 -12.48
CA VAL A 172 -2.03 -4.78 -12.07
C VAL A 172 -2.89 -4.66 -10.81
N VAL A 173 -2.33 -4.03 -9.79
CA VAL A 173 -2.95 -3.87 -8.47
C VAL A 173 -3.20 -2.39 -8.26
N ILE A 174 -4.47 -2.02 -8.10
CA ILE A 174 -4.86 -0.64 -7.84
C ILE A 174 -5.20 -0.53 -6.35
N VAL A 175 -4.43 0.28 -5.62
CA VAL A 175 -4.71 0.57 -4.21
C VAL A 175 -5.63 1.78 -4.15
N SER A 176 -6.91 1.53 -3.87
CA SER A 176 -7.91 2.57 -3.62
C SER A 176 -8.14 2.74 -2.13
N TYR A 177 -8.30 3.98 -1.69
CA TYR A 177 -8.73 4.31 -0.33
C TYR A 177 -10.19 4.79 -0.35
N VAL A 178 -10.97 4.37 0.64
CA VAL A 178 -12.33 4.89 0.86
C VAL A 178 -12.23 6.01 1.89
N ILE A 179 -12.52 7.24 1.47
CA ILE A 179 -12.63 8.38 2.38
C ILE A 179 -14.09 8.47 2.84
N THR A 180 -14.31 8.34 4.14
CA THR A 180 -15.58 8.76 4.75
C THR A 180 -15.40 10.19 5.22
N VAL A 181 -16.02 11.15 4.53
CA VAL A 181 -16.01 12.54 4.98
C VAL A 181 -17.05 12.69 6.09
N TYR A 182 -16.60 12.82 7.33
CA TYR A 182 -17.47 13.22 8.43
C TYR A 182 -17.72 14.72 8.36
N HIS A 183 -18.88 15.12 7.84
CA HIS A 183 -19.30 16.52 7.89
C HIS A 183 -19.79 16.83 9.31
N LYS A 184 -18.95 17.45 10.14
CA LYS A 184 -19.38 17.99 11.44
C LYS A 184 -20.20 19.25 11.16
N MET A 185 -21.54 19.13 11.06
CA MET A 185 -22.42 20.29 11.05
C MET A 185 -22.36 20.96 12.43
N GLY A 186 -21.54 22.00 12.57
CA GLY A 186 -21.42 22.72 13.84
C GLY A 186 -20.26 23.70 13.89
N ASN A 187 -20.55 24.92 13.45
CA ASN A 187 -19.89 26.19 13.76
C ASN A 187 -18.41 26.40 13.36
N THR A 188 -18.24 27.31 12.40
CA THR A 188 -17.07 28.15 12.08
C THR A 188 -15.78 27.89 12.86
N GLY A 189 -14.83 27.23 12.21
CA GLY A 189 -13.46 27.12 12.69
C GLY A 189 -12.78 25.94 12.01
N LYS A 190 -11.83 26.23 11.14
CA LYS A 190 -10.94 25.32 10.42
C LYS A 190 -10.56 24.08 11.25
N ASP A 191 -11.26 22.97 11.05
CA ASP A 191 -10.81 21.63 11.47
C ASP A 191 -11.46 20.60 10.55
N PHE A 192 -10.91 20.50 9.33
CA PHE A 192 -11.21 19.41 8.41
C PHE A 192 -10.40 18.19 8.88
N GLN A 193 -10.91 17.47 9.87
CA GLN A 193 -10.28 16.21 10.30
C GLN A 193 -10.67 15.10 9.32
N ILE A 194 -9.73 14.77 8.43
CA ILE A 194 -9.83 13.59 7.57
C ILE A 194 -9.50 12.38 8.45
N SER A 195 -10.53 11.66 8.91
CA SER A 195 -10.34 10.32 9.45
C SER A 195 -10.44 9.33 8.29
N ALA A 196 -9.29 8.84 7.82
CA ALA A 196 -9.24 7.66 6.97
C ALA A 196 -9.90 6.49 7.73
N PHE A 197 -10.98 5.93 7.19
CA PHE A 197 -11.70 4.86 7.87
C PHE A 197 -10.79 3.63 8.02
N ARG A 198 -10.79 3.07 9.24
CA ARG A 198 -10.09 1.86 9.66
C ARG A 198 -10.50 0.65 8.79
N GLY A 199 -9.73 0.38 7.74
CA GLY A 199 -9.67 -0.91 7.04
C GLY A 199 -8.24 -1.46 6.90
N CYS A 200 -7.26 -0.66 7.28
CA CYS A 200 -5.84 -1.01 7.40
C CYS A 200 -5.30 -0.18 8.57
N GLU A 201 -5.46 -0.67 9.80
CA GLU A 201 -4.98 0.04 10.98
C GLU A 201 -3.45 -0.02 11.01
N MET A 202 -2.83 1.04 10.51
CA MET A 202 -1.39 1.25 10.52
C MET A 202 -0.94 1.68 11.92
N ARG A 203 -0.96 0.76 12.89
CA ARG A 203 -0.43 1.03 14.25
C ARG A 203 1.00 0.52 14.36
N ARG A 204 1.92 1.48 14.49
CA ARG A 204 3.29 1.26 14.95
C ARG A 204 3.24 0.82 16.43
N ALA A 205 3.15 -0.48 16.67
CA ALA A 205 3.36 -1.09 17.97
C ALA A 205 4.61 -1.97 17.87
N ARG A 206 5.55 -1.76 18.80
CA ARG A 206 6.74 -2.60 18.96
C ARG A 206 6.31 -4.07 18.98
N GLY A 207 6.72 -4.82 17.95
CA GLY A 207 6.57 -6.27 17.85
C GLY A 207 5.14 -6.79 17.93
N PHE A 208 4.30 -6.59 16.90
CA PHE A 208 3.28 -7.56 16.48
C PHE A 208 2.62 -7.11 15.16
N PHE A 209 2.73 -7.97 14.14
CA PHE A 209 2.01 -8.08 12.86
C PHE A 209 1.20 -6.87 12.32
N PHE A 210 1.63 -6.39 11.15
CA PHE A 210 1.01 -5.33 10.37
C PHE A 210 -0.05 -5.92 9.43
N VAL A 211 -1.33 -5.55 9.56
CA VAL A 211 -2.38 -5.96 8.62
C VAL A 211 -2.50 -4.91 7.52
N PHE A 212 -1.49 -4.89 6.65
CA PHE A 212 -1.79 -4.71 5.23
C PHE A 212 -2.58 -5.94 4.79
N ARG A 213 -3.56 -5.84 3.89
CA ARG A 213 -4.41 -7.00 3.53
C ARG A 213 -3.55 -8.06 2.80
N HIS A 214 -2.86 -8.94 3.54
CA HIS A 214 -1.87 -9.89 3.03
C HIS A 214 -2.49 -10.92 2.06
N ASN A 215 -3.80 -11.18 2.16
CA ASN A 215 -4.55 -11.96 1.17
C ASN A 215 -4.58 -11.34 -0.22
N ALA A 216 -4.47 -10.00 -0.34
CA ALA A 216 -4.35 -9.37 -1.65
C ALA A 216 -3.06 -9.83 -2.32
N LEU A 217 -1.93 -9.80 -1.60
CA LEU A 217 -0.63 -10.21 -2.15
C LEU A 217 -0.64 -11.68 -2.59
N HIS A 218 -1.26 -12.57 -1.82
CA HIS A 218 -1.37 -13.98 -2.23
C HIS A 218 -2.05 -14.15 -3.58
N GLY A 219 -3.26 -13.58 -3.75
CA GLY A 219 -3.96 -13.64 -5.04
C GLY A 219 -3.20 -12.93 -6.17
N ILE A 220 -2.38 -11.94 -5.82
CA ILE A 220 -1.47 -11.27 -6.76
C ILE A 220 -0.28 -12.16 -7.15
N MET A 221 0.19 -13.04 -6.27
CA MET A 221 1.39 -13.86 -6.48
C MET A 221 1.09 -15.30 -6.92
N SER A 222 -0.05 -15.88 -6.54
CA SER A 222 -0.50 -17.22 -6.94
C SER A 222 -0.86 -17.22 -8.42
N ASP A 223 -0.36 -18.14 -9.23
CA ASP A 223 -0.53 -18.12 -10.70
C ASP A 223 -1.99 -18.09 -11.17
#